data_AF-A0A2N9MBE2-F1
#
_entry.id   AF-A0A2N9MBE2-F1
#
_cell.length_a   1.000
_cell.length_b   1.000
_cell.length_c   1.000
_cell.angle_alpha   90.00
_cell.angle_beta   90.00
_cell.angle_gamma   90.00
#
_symmetry.space_group_name_H-M   'P 1'
#
loop_
_entity.id
_entity.type
_entity.pdbx_description
1 polymer ?
#
loop_
_entity_poly.entity_id
_entity_poly.type
_entity_poly.pdbx_seq_one_letter_code
_entity_poly.pdbx_strand_id
1 'polypeptide(L)'
;MRMANRPVRQSISLPANVAAQVRSLAKARRVSANRMMLELIENGMEAEKRRKQDFFDLAARFRSATDPEEVKRLGDQMGQMVFGI
;
A
#
# COMPACT_ATOMS: atom_id res chain seq x y z
N MET A 1 4.04 11.52 -25.33
CA MET A 1 2.58 11.31 -25.55
C MET A 1 1.82 11.85 -24.35
N ARG A 2 0.98 12.87 -24.53
CA ARG A 2 0.00 13.26 -23.49
C ARG A 2 -1.02 12.13 -23.41
N MET A 3 -0.93 11.26 -22.39
CA MET A 3 -2.03 10.34 -22.11
C MET A 3 -3.24 11.20 -21.78
N ALA A 4 -4.22 11.22 -22.69
CA ALA A 4 -5.50 11.85 -22.41
C ALA A 4 -6.05 11.25 -21.10
N ASN A 5 -6.70 12.08 -20.27
CA ASN A 5 -7.33 11.70 -19.00
C ASN A 5 -8.55 10.77 -19.20
N ARG A 6 -8.44 9.79 -20.11
CA ARG A 6 -9.51 8.90 -20.50
C ARG A 6 -9.49 7.71 -19.54
N PRO A 7 -10.61 7.43 -18.83
CA PRO A 7 -10.68 6.26 -17.97
C PRO A 7 -10.49 5.00 -18.81
N VAL A 8 -9.55 4.15 -18.38
CA VAL A 8 -9.30 2.83 -18.98
C VAL A 8 -10.13 1.80 -18.23
N ARG A 9 -11.03 1.11 -18.94
CA ARG A 9 -11.88 0.08 -18.33
C ARG A 9 -11.05 -1.17 -18.03
N GLN A 10 -11.07 -1.60 -16.78
CA GLN A 10 -10.47 -2.85 -16.32
C GLN A 10 -11.59 -3.80 -15.84
N SER A 11 -11.56 -5.06 -16.27
CA SER A 11 -12.42 -6.13 -15.75
C SER A 11 -11.60 -7.00 -14.82
N ILE A 12 -12.02 -7.14 -13.56
CA ILE A 12 -11.35 -8.00 -12.58
C ILE A 12 -12.35 -9.00 -12.00
N SER A 13 -11.95 -10.26 -11.92
CA SER A 13 -12.69 -11.30 -11.20
C SER A 13 -12.27 -11.27 -9.74
N LEU A 14 -13.23 -11.09 -8.84
CA LEU A 14 -12.98 -11.06 -7.40
C LEU A 14 -13.32 -12.42 -6.79
N PRO A 15 -12.48 -12.94 -5.86
CA PRO A 15 -12.88 -14.03 -4.99
C PRO A 15 -14.18 -13.71 -4.24
N ALA A 16 -15.00 -14.73 -3.98
CA ALA A 16 -16.36 -14.54 -3.44
C ALA A 16 -16.37 -13.77 -2.10
N ASN A 17 -15.42 -14.07 -1.22
CA ASN A 17 -15.24 -13.39 0.06
C ASN A 17 -14.90 -11.90 -0.11
N VAL A 18 -13.98 -11.57 -1.01
CA VAL A 18 -13.59 -10.17 -1.31
C VAL A 18 -14.77 -9.41 -1.91
N ALA A 19 -15.49 -10.02 -2.86
CA ALA A 19 -16.67 -9.41 -3.45
C ALA A 19 -17.77 -9.13 -2.41
N ALA A 20 -17.95 -10.02 -1.43
CA ALA A 20 -18.89 -9.81 -0.33
C ALA A 20 -18.46 -8.65 0.59
N GLN A 21 -17.17 -8.56 0.93
CA GLN A 21 -16.62 -7.46 1.74
C GLN A 21 -16.80 -6.10 1.04
N VAL A 22 -16.44 -6.01 -0.24
CA VAL A 22 -16.62 -4.78 -1.05
C VAL A 22 -18.08 -4.33 -1.04
N ARG A 23 -19.03 -5.26 -1.24
CA ARG A 23 -20.47 -4.92 -1.20
C ARG A 23 -20.92 -4.45 0.18
N SER A 24 -20.43 -5.07 1.25
CA SER A 24 -20.74 -4.67 2.62
C SER A 24 -20.25 -3.24 2.91
N LEU A 25 -18.98 -2.95 2.58
CA LEU A 25 -18.39 -1.62 2.72
C LEU A 25 -19.12 -0.56 1.87
N ALA A 26 -19.44 -0.90 0.62
CA ALA A 26 -20.18 -0.02 -0.27
C ALA A 26 -21.56 0.34 0.30
N LYS A 27 -22.29 -0.65 0.84
CA LYS A 27 -23.58 -0.44 1.50
C LYS A 27 -23.45 0.45 2.74
N ALA A 28 -22.45 0.18 3.60
CA ALA A 28 -22.20 0.96 4.81
C ALA A 28 -21.91 2.43 4.50
N ARG A 29 -21.16 2.70 3.42
CA ARG A 29 -20.80 4.06 2.99
C ARG A 29 -21.77 4.70 1.99
N ARG A 30 -22.85 3.99 1.61
CA ARG A 30 -23.85 4.45 0.61
C ARG A 30 -23.24 4.83 -0.75
N VAL A 31 -22.23 4.07 -1.19
CA VAL A 31 -21.60 4.23 -2.52
C VAL A 31 -21.80 2.97 -3.36
N SER A 32 -21.55 3.06 -4.67
CA SER A 32 -21.58 1.88 -5.53
C SER A 32 -20.40 0.95 -5.24
N ALA A 33 -20.55 -0.35 -5.52
CA ALA A 33 -19.44 -1.31 -5.40
C ALA A 33 -18.24 -0.90 -6.27
N ASN A 34 -18.49 -0.35 -7.47
CA ASN A 34 -17.42 0.15 -8.33
C ASN A 34 -16.66 1.33 -7.70
N ARG A 35 -17.38 2.28 -7.07
CA ARG A 35 -16.74 3.40 -6.38
C ARG A 35 -15.92 2.92 -5.18
N MET A 36 -16.46 1.98 -4.40
CA MET A 36 -15.74 1.36 -3.29
C MET A 36 -14.47 0.63 -3.76
N MET A 37 -14.54 -0.12 -4.86
CA MET A 37 -13.34 -0.76 -5.43
C MET A 37 -12.27 0.26 -5.82
N LEU A 38 -12.66 1.35 -6.48
CA LEU A 38 -11.72 2.40 -6.87
C LEU A 38 -11.02 3.00 -5.64
N GLU A 39 -11.79 3.36 -4.60
CA GLU A 39 -11.24 3.92 -3.36
C GLU A 39 -10.29 2.94 -2.66
N LEU A 40 -10.64 1.65 -2.60
CA LEU A 40 -9.77 0.63 -2.02
C LEU A 40 -8.47 0.45 -2.81
N ILE A 41 -8.53 0.52 -4.15
CA ILE A 41 -7.35 0.44 -5.00
C ILE A 41 -6.47 1.68 -4.81
N GLU A 42 -7.04 2.88 -4.83
CA GLU A 42 -6.30 4.14 -4.63
C GLU A 42 -5.59 4.14 -3.26
N ASN A 43 -6.32 3.81 -2.19
CA ASN A 43 -5.77 3.71 -0.85
C ASN A 43 -4.68 2.63 -0.74
N GLY A 44 -4.88 1.47 -1.39
CA GLY A 44 -3.88 0.41 -1.43
C GLY A 44 -2.59 0.84 -2.15
N MET A 45 -2.73 1.56 -3.26
CA MET A 45 -1.59 2.11 -4.00
C MET A 45 -0.85 3.19 -3.20
N GLU A 46 -1.56 4.03 -2.45
CA GLU A 46 -0.95 5.02 -1.56
C GLU A 46 -0.26 4.37 -0.37
N ALA A 47 -0.86 3.35 0.25
CA ALA A 47 -0.27 2.59 1.33
C ALA A 47 1.04 1.92 0.90
N GLU A 48 1.06 1.34 -0.31
CA GLU A 48 2.27 0.73 -0.89
C GLU A 48 3.37 1.76 -1.16
N LYS A 49 3.02 2.95 -1.67
CA LYS A 49 3.97 4.06 -1.84
C LYS A 49 4.54 4.53 -0.52
N ARG A 50 3.69 4.69 0.50
CA ARG A 50 4.12 5.10 1.85
C ARG A 50 5.07 4.08 2.46
N ARG A 51 4.73 2.78 2.40
CA ARG A 51 5.60 1.71 2.86
C ARG A 51 6.98 1.74 2.19
N LYS A 52 7.03 2.00 0.88
CA LYS A 52 8.29 2.15 0.15
C LYS A 52 9.09 3.36 0.62
N GLN A 53 8.43 4.50 0.85
CA GLN A 53 9.09 5.70 1.36
C GLN A 53 9.68 5.45 2.74
N ASP A 54 8.88 4.89 3.66
CA ASP A 54 9.32 4.56 5.03
C ASP A 54 10.55 3.63 5.02
N PHE A 55 10.55 2.66 4.09
CA PHE A 55 11.69 1.77 3.88
C PHE A 55 12.95 2.52 3.40
N PHE A 56 12.83 3.41 2.42
CA PHE A 56 13.96 4.19 1.94
C PHE A 56 14.51 5.15 2.99
N ASP A 57 13.63 5.78 3.76
CA ASP A 57 14.03 6.66 4.87
C ASP A 57 14.77 5.87 5.95
N LEU A 58 14.30 4.66 6.27
CA LEU A 58 14.97 3.76 7.19
C LEU A 58 16.35 3.32 6.67
N ALA A 59 16.44 2.96 5.39
CA ALA A 59 17.70 2.59 4.75
C ALA A 59 18.71 3.75 4.71
N ALA A 60 18.23 4.98 4.50
CA ALA A 60 19.07 6.18 4.54
C ALA A 60 19.65 6.39 5.94
N ARG A 61 18.81 6.29 6.98
CA ARG A 61 19.23 6.38 8.39
C ARG A 61 20.23 5.29 8.76
N PHE A 62 19.97 4.05 8.33
CA PHE A 62 20.87 2.93 8.57
C PHE A 62 22.26 3.18 7.97
N ARG A 63 22.32 3.74 6.75
CA ARG A 63 23.58 4.06 6.08
C ARG A 63 24.35 5.21 6.76
N SER A 64 23.64 6.18 7.34
CA SER A 64 24.25 7.34 8.00
C SER A 64 24.62 7.11 9.46
N ALA A 65 24.08 6.07 10.09
CA ALA A 65 24.32 5.77 11.49
C ALA A 65 25.78 5.33 11.72
N THR A 66 26.46 5.99 12.66
CA THR A 66 27.83 5.66 13.06
C THR A 66 27.89 4.97 14.42
N ASP A 67 26.81 5.06 15.21
CA ASP A 67 26.69 4.36 16.49
C ASP A 67 26.34 2.88 16.25
N PRO A 68 27.18 1.93 16.73
CA PRO A 68 26.94 0.49 16.54
C PRO A 68 25.57 0.01 17.06
N GLU A 69 25.09 0.57 18.18
CA GLU A 69 23.79 0.20 18.74
C GLU A 69 22.64 0.71 17.87
N GLU A 70 22.75 1.93 17.34
CA GLU A 70 21.77 2.47 16.39
C GLU A 70 21.76 1.69 15.06
N VAL A 71 22.92 1.31 14.52
CA VAL A 71 23.03 0.49 13.32
C VAL A 71 22.31 -0.85 13.50
N LYS A 72 22.54 -1.53 14.64
CA LYS A 72 21.87 -2.80 14.95
C LYS A 72 20.34 -2.63 15.00
N ARG A 73 19.86 -1.62 15.75
CA ARG A 73 18.42 -1.34 15.89
C ARG A 73 17.76 -1.02 14.55
N LEU A 74 18.40 -0.20 13.71
CA LEU A 74 17.90 0.15 12.38
C LEU A 74 17.93 -1.05 11.43
N GLY A 75 18.94 -1.92 11.54
CA GLY A 75 19.04 -3.18 10.82
C GLY A 75 17.90 -4.14 11.15
N ASP A 76 17.59 -4.31 12.44
CA ASP A 76 16.48 -5.14 12.90
C ASP A 76 15.12 -4.61 12.39
N GLN A 77 14.91 -3.30 12.48
CA GLN A 77 13.69 -2.64 11.95
C GLN A 77 13.55 -2.85 10.42
N MET A 78 14.67 -2.78 9.70
CA MET A 78 14.68 -2.99 8.25
C MET A 78 14.41 -4.46 7.90
N GLY A 79 14.99 -5.40 8.66
CA GLY A 79 14.73 -6.82 8.55
C GLY A 79 13.26 -7.17 8.77
N GLN A 80 12.62 -6.60 9.80
CA GLN A 80 11.21 -6.78 10.07
C GLN A 80 10.33 -6.26 8.92
N MET A 81 10.65 -5.10 8.33
CA MET A 81 9.87 -4.54 7.22
C MET A 81 9.94 -5.35 5.93
N VAL A 82 11.06 -6.03 5.67
CA VAL A 82 11.31 -6.81 4.45
C VAL A 82 10.88 -8.27 4.59
N PHE A 83 11.21 -8.90 5.72
CA PHE A 83 11.05 -10.34 5.91
C PHE A 83 9.91 -10.70 6.87
N GLY A 84 9.36 -9.75 7.62
CA GLY A 84 8.25 -9.99 8.54
C GLY A 84 8.59 -10.91 9.73
N ILE A 85 9.88 -11.06 10.04
CA ILE A 85 10.42 -11.80 11.20
C ILE A 85 10.46 -10.95 12.47
#